data_AF-A0A3N5PTE5-F1
#
_entry.id   AF-A0A3N5PTE5-F1
#
_cell.length_a   1.000
_cell.length_b   1.000
_cell.length_c   1.000
_cell.angle_alpha   90.00
_cell.angle_beta   90.00
_cell.angle_gamma   90.00
#
_symmetry.space_group_name_H-M   'P 1'
#
loop_
_entity.id
_entity.type
_entity.pdbx_description
1 polymer ?
#
loop_
_entity_poly.entity_id
_entity_poly.type
_entity_poly.pdbx_seq_one_letter_code
_entity_poly.pdbx_strand_id
1 'polypeptide(L)'
;REIDTTDPAYYKWTQWIFKQLFERGLAYQEELPVWWCPELGTTLANEEVIDGKSEIGGYECVRRPLRQWVLKITEYADALLAGLDELDWPSSTKEMQRNWIGRSEGAEIDFAVAGHPGAALRVFTTRPDTLFGATYMVLAPEHELVANLTSKDQRPAVEAYRDAASRKSELERTELQKEKTGVFTGAYAVNPATGGRIPVWIADYVLAGYGTGAIMAVPGGDQRDFEFAQKFALPVIRTVQPPADFDGQSAWTGDGIVINSGFLNGKNVEQAKAAMIEWLEREGKGQRRVNYKLRDWLFSRQRYWGEPLPIVFVDGKPQTVADNELPVQLPELEDFKPSGSPEGPLAKAGAWLETVDPKTGKKARRETNTMPQWAGSCWYYLRFVDPTNDAKLIDPELEKYWLPVDLYVGGSEHAVLHLLYARFWHKALYDAGVVSTPEPFTKLVHQGMILGELEFTVNGERVAEERVEKQGERFVLRDKPDVTVEARAYKMSKSRGNVVNPDEIIARHGADAFRLYEMFLGPLEQVKPWNTRGVEGTHRFLNRVWRLVAGAEAGDGGNAPALAEAAPTREQQRAV
;
A
#
# COMPACT_ATOMS: atom_id res chain seq x y z
N ARG A 1 24.01 5.34 17.66
CA ARG A 1 23.45 5.83 16.38
C ARG A 1 21.93 5.97 16.53
N GLU A 2 21.48 6.52 17.65
CA GLU A 2 20.04 6.72 17.88
C GLU A 2 19.54 7.86 16.99
N ILE A 3 18.29 7.76 16.52
CA ILE A 3 17.63 8.76 15.69
C ILE A 3 16.19 8.93 16.17
N ASP A 4 15.65 10.13 16.04
CA ASP A 4 14.25 10.46 16.26
C ASP A 4 13.73 11.14 14.99
N THR A 5 12.73 10.54 14.33
CA THR A 5 12.21 11.08 13.07
C THR A 5 11.45 12.40 13.27
N THR A 6 11.07 12.73 14.50
CA THR A 6 10.41 13.99 14.87
C THR A 6 11.39 15.13 15.16
N ASP A 7 12.68 14.82 15.33
CA ASP A 7 13.72 15.82 15.57
C ASP A 7 13.97 16.65 14.29
N PRO A 8 13.99 18.00 14.37
CA PRO A 8 14.39 18.87 13.26
C PRO A 8 15.72 18.51 12.60
N ALA A 9 16.70 18.01 13.35
CA ALA A 9 17.98 17.55 12.81
C ALA A 9 17.83 16.33 11.88
N TYR A 10 16.81 15.49 12.11
CA TYR A 10 16.46 14.38 11.22
C TYR A 10 15.63 14.88 10.04
N TYR A 11 14.48 15.51 10.30
CA TYR A 11 13.55 15.83 9.22
C TYR A 11 14.02 16.97 8.31
N LYS A 12 15.03 17.76 8.69
CA LYS A 12 15.79 18.62 7.77
C LYS A 12 16.18 17.85 6.50
N TRP A 13 16.62 16.61 6.68
CA TRP A 13 17.07 15.75 5.60
C TRP A 13 15.91 15.09 4.86
N THR A 14 14.82 14.75 5.54
CA THR A 14 13.57 14.35 4.86
C THR A 14 13.07 15.48 3.94
N GLN A 15 13.11 16.73 4.40
CA GLN A 15 12.80 17.92 3.60
C GLN A 15 13.77 18.09 2.42
N TRP A 16 15.07 17.91 2.65
CA TRP A 16 16.06 17.95 1.59
C TRP A 16 15.79 16.88 0.51
N ILE A 17 15.46 15.64 0.90
CA ILE A 17 15.12 14.57 -0.06
C ILE A 17 13.86 14.95 -0.85
N PHE A 18 12.82 15.45 -0.20
CA PHE A 18 11.63 15.92 -0.91
C PHE A 18 11.96 17.02 -1.93
N LYS A 19 12.84 17.96 -1.58
CA LYS A 19 13.33 18.99 -2.50
C LYS A 19 14.02 18.37 -3.72
N GLN A 20 14.88 17.36 -3.52
CA GLN A 20 15.49 16.62 -4.64
C GLN A 20 14.45 15.95 -5.54
N LEU A 21 13.42 15.33 -4.96
CA LEU A 21 12.31 14.73 -5.73
C LEU A 21 11.55 15.80 -6.52
N PHE A 22 11.23 16.94 -5.91
CA PHE A 22 10.54 18.05 -6.56
C PHE A 22 11.34 18.65 -7.71
N GLU A 23 12.62 18.96 -7.49
CA GLU A 23 13.52 19.54 -8.49
C GLU A 23 13.74 18.61 -9.69
N ARG A 24 13.61 17.29 -9.49
CA ARG A 24 13.66 16.25 -10.52
C ARG A 24 12.31 15.97 -11.21
N GLY A 25 11.25 16.69 -10.85
CA GLY A 25 9.91 16.49 -11.40
C GLY A 25 9.17 15.25 -10.90
N LEU A 26 9.67 14.62 -9.83
CA LEU A 26 9.10 13.44 -9.17
C LEU A 26 8.10 13.80 -8.06
N ALA A 27 7.94 15.07 -7.72
CA ALA A 27 6.87 15.54 -6.83
C ALA A 27 6.05 16.61 -7.55
N TYR A 28 4.72 16.48 -7.54
CA TYR A 28 3.82 17.41 -8.21
C TYR A 28 2.53 17.60 -7.42
N GLN A 29 1.75 18.63 -7.79
CA GLN A 29 0.44 18.89 -7.21
C GLN A 29 -0.67 18.44 -8.16
N GLU A 30 -1.68 17.78 -7.61
CA GLU A 30 -2.86 17.33 -8.34
C GLU A 30 -4.10 17.50 -7.47
N GLU A 31 -5.24 17.81 -8.08
CA GLU A 31 -6.52 17.84 -7.39
C GLU A 31 -7.12 16.42 -7.39
N LEU A 32 -7.11 15.77 -6.23
CA LEU A 32 -7.53 14.38 -6.08
C LEU A 32 -8.73 14.27 -5.14
N PRO A 33 -9.68 13.35 -5.40
CA PRO A 33 -10.79 13.09 -4.50
C PRO A 33 -10.30 12.34 -3.26
N VAL A 34 -10.25 13.01 -2.12
CA VAL A 34 -9.87 12.39 -0.83
C VAL A 34 -11.10 12.25 0.06
N TRP A 35 -11.06 11.30 0.98
CA TRP A 35 -12.09 11.19 2.00
C TRP A 35 -12.02 12.37 2.96
N TRP A 36 -13.18 12.93 3.27
CA TRP A 36 -13.38 13.99 4.25
C TRP A 36 -14.51 13.61 5.19
N CYS A 37 -14.26 13.62 6.49
CA CYS A 37 -15.27 13.47 7.51
C CYS A 37 -15.61 14.85 8.11
N PRO A 38 -16.82 15.39 7.87
CA PRO A 38 -17.23 16.69 8.42
C PRO A 38 -17.22 16.74 9.94
N GLU A 39 -17.63 15.68 10.62
CA GLU A 39 -17.74 15.58 12.08
C GLU A 39 -16.35 15.56 12.73
N LEU A 40 -15.40 14.83 12.14
CA LEU A 40 -14.00 14.87 12.55
C LEU A 40 -13.28 16.11 12.05
N GLY A 41 -13.86 16.84 11.09
CA GLY A 41 -13.29 18.03 10.47
C GLY A 41 -11.98 17.77 9.74
N THR A 42 -11.75 16.56 9.21
CA THR A 42 -10.45 16.14 8.69
C THR A 42 -10.52 15.12 7.55
N THR A 43 -9.43 14.99 6.81
CA THR A 43 -9.30 13.96 5.76
C THR A 43 -9.01 12.58 6.35
N LEU A 44 -9.39 11.53 5.64
CA LEU A 44 -9.13 10.14 6.03
C LEU A 44 -8.45 9.38 4.89
N ALA A 45 -7.59 8.42 5.24
CA ALA A 45 -7.05 7.44 4.30
C ALA A 45 -8.17 6.45 3.86
N ASN A 46 -7.92 5.67 2.81
CA ASN A 46 -8.91 4.69 2.35
C ASN A 46 -9.18 3.62 3.41
N GLU A 47 -8.17 3.26 4.21
CA GLU A 47 -8.24 2.26 5.27
C GLU A 47 -9.03 2.74 6.50
N GLU A 48 -9.12 4.06 6.70
CA GLU A 48 -9.84 4.69 7.81
C GLU A 48 -11.35 4.88 7.50
N VAL A 49 -11.83 4.47 6.32
CA VAL A 49 -13.23 4.59 5.90
C VAL A 49 -13.81 3.21 5.58
N ILE A 50 -14.83 2.82 6.34
CA ILE A 50 -15.52 1.54 6.28
C ILE A 50 -16.99 1.80 5.93
N ASP A 51 -17.47 1.30 4.78
CA ASP A 51 -18.84 1.50 4.30
C ASP A 51 -19.24 2.98 4.22
N GLY A 52 -18.33 3.82 3.72
CA GLY A 52 -18.51 5.27 3.63
C GLY A 52 -18.48 6.00 4.98
N LYS A 53 -18.11 5.34 6.07
CA LYS A 53 -18.06 5.91 7.43
C LYS A 53 -16.67 5.85 8.04
N SER A 54 -16.33 6.80 8.91
CA SER A 54 -15.05 6.81 9.61
C SER A 54 -14.91 5.61 10.55
N GLU A 55 -13.75 4.94 10.53
CA GLU A 55 -13.45 3.83 11.46
C GLU A 55 -13.57 4.27 12.93
N ILE A 56 -13.26 5.54 13.19
CA ILE A 56 -13.43 6.21 14.48
C ILE A 56 -14.78 6.93 14.48
N GLY A 57 -15.70 6.49 15.34
CA GLY A 57 -16.98 7.17 15.60
C GLY A 57 -18.10 6.87 14.59
N GLY A 58 -17.81 6.25 13.45
CA GLY A 58 -18.83 5.82 12.48
C GLY A 58 -19.55 6.98 11.77
N TYR A 59 -18.86 8.11 11.56
CA TYR A 59 -19.43 9.31 10.95
C TYR A 59 -19.39 9.24 9.42
N GLU A 60 -20.35 9.85 8.75
CA GLU A 60 -20.42 9.87 7.29
C GLU A 60 -19.20 10.56 6.67
N CYS A 61 -18.63 9.93 5.66
CA CYS A 61 -17.48 10.44 4.92
C CYS A 61 -17.90 10.79 3.49
N VAL A 62 -17.38 11.90 2.98
CA VAL A 62 -17.64 12.37 1.61
C VAL A 62 -16.33 12.52 0.86
N ARG A 63 -16.35 12.29 -0.45
CA ARG A 63 -15.21 12.62 -1.31
C ARG A 63 -15.19 14.12 -1.58
N ARG A 64 -14.04 14.76 -1.33
CA ARG A 64 -13.80 16.16 -1.71
C ARG A 64 -12.56 16.25 -2.60
N PRO A 65 -12.64 16.97 -3.73
CA PRO A 65 -11.45 17.27 -4.51
C PRO A 65 -10.56 18.20 -3.71
N LEU A 66 -9.33 17.77 -3.42
CA LEU A 66 -8.35 18.55 -2.68
C LEU A 66 -7.01 18.51 -3.39
N ARG A 67 -6.32 19.65 -3.39
CA ARG A 67 -4.95 19.76 -3.88
C ARG A 67 -4.02 18.98 -2.96
N GLN A 68 -3.41 17.92 -3.48
CA GLN A 68 -2.46 17.06 -2.78
C GLN A 68 -1.10 17.12 -3.45
N TRP A 69 -0.05 16.88 -2.66
CA TRP A 69 1.26 16.51 -3.15
C TRP A 69 1.30 15.03 -3.44
N VAL A 70 1.79 14.69 -4.62
CA VAL A 70 1.87 13.32 -5.14
C VAL A 70 3.31 13.06 -5.58
N LEU A 71 3.85 11.88 -5.24
CA LEU A 71 5.16 11.44 -5.71
C LEU A 71 5.03 10.47 -6.89
N LYS A 72 5.75 10.76 -7.98
CA LYS A 72 5.77 9.99 -9.23
C LYS A 72 6.56 8.69 -9.12
N ILE A 73 6.13 7.79 -8.25
CA ILE A 73 6.73 6.47 -8.10
C ILE A 73 6.58 5.62 -9.37
N THR A 74 5.56 5.90 -10.20
CA THR A 74 5.33 5.17 -11.46
C THR A 74 6.46 5.35 -12.49
N GLU A 75 7.19 6.47 -12.47
CA GLU A 75 8.40 6.68 -13.28
C GLU A 75 9.49 5.66 -12.95
N TYR A 76 9.47 5.08 -11.75
CA TYR A 76 10.40 4.04 -11.30
C TYR A 76 9.82 2.62 -11.37
N ALA A 77 8.62 2.41 -11.93
CA ALA A 77 7.93 1.12 -11.88
C ALA A 77 8.77 -0.02 -12.51
N ASP A 78 9.37 0.21 -13.68
CA ASP A 78 10.24 -0.78 -14.34
C ASP A 78 11.52 -1.05 -13.53
N ALA A 79 12.17 0.00 -13.01
CA ALA A 79 13.37 -0.15 -12.18
C ALA A 79 13.07 -0.87 -10.86
N LEU A 80 11.90 -0.63 -10.27
CA LEU A 80 11.42 -1.33 -9.08
C LEU A 80 11.08 -2.80 -9.37
N LEU A 81 10.61 -3.13 -10.56
CA LEU A 81 10.39 -4.53 -10.96
C LEU A 81 11.72 -5.26 -11.19
N ALA A 82 12.60 -4.66 -12.00
CA ALA A 82 13.89 -5.26 -12.34
C ALA A 82 14.75 -5.53 -11.09
N GLY A 83 14.78 -4.58 -10.16
CA GLY A 83 15.56 -4.72 -8.93
C GLY A 83 15.12 -5.89 -8.03
N LEU A 84 13.88 -6.39 -8.14
CA LEU A 84 13.44 -7.56 -7.35
C LEU A 84 14.19 -8.85 -7.70
N ASP A 85 14.70 -8.96 -8.93
CA ASP A 85 15.37 -10.17 -9.39
C ASP A 85 16.73 -10.37 -8.71
N GLU A 86 17.36 -9.29 -8.25
CA GLU A 86 18.69 -9.29 -7.64
C GLU A 86 18.67 -9.49 -6.10
N LEU A 87 17.50 -9.40 -5.47
CA LEU A 87 17.37 -9.38 -4.00
C LEU A 87 17.21 -10.77 -3.37
N ASP A 88 17.81 -11.04 -2.21
CA ASP A 88 17.56 -12.27 -1.41
C ASP A 88 16.33 -12.08 -0.51
N TRP A 89 15.16 -11.93 -1.13
CA TRP A 89 13.88 -11.69 -0.47
C TRP A 89 12.94 -12.89 -0.60
N PRO A 90 11.98 -13.08 0.33
CA PRO A 90 10.96 -14.13 0.20
C PRO A 90 10.21 -14.02 -1.12
N SER A 91 10.02 -15.15 -1.80
CA SER A 91 9.35 -15.18 -3.12
C SER A 91 7.95 -14.57 -3.07
N SER A 92 7.21 -14.83 -1.99
CA SER A 92 5.90 -14.23 -1.74
C SER A 92 5.94 -12.71 -1.68
N THR A 93 6.99 -12.11 -1.09
CA THR A 93 7.16 -10.65 -1.02
C THR A 93 7.47 -10.06 -2.39
N LYS A 94 8.34 -10.70 -3.17
CA LYS A 94 8.61 -10.29 -4.55
C LYS A 94 7.33 -10.36 -5.40
N GLU A 95 6.58 -11.44 -5.31
CA GLU A 95 5.29 -11.61 -6.00
C GLU A 95 4.26 -10.57 -5.57
N MET A 96 4.15 -10.27 -4.28
CA MET A 96 3.29 -9.19 -3.78
C MET A 96 3.66 -7.84 -4.41
N GLN A 97 4.95 -7.48 -4.48
CA GLN A 97 5.36 -6.24 -5.15
C GLN A 97 5.14 -6.29 -6.66
N ARG A 98 5.44 -7.40 -7.36
CA ARG A 98 5.16 -7.52 -8.80
C ARG A 98 3.68 -7.36 -9.12
N ASN A 99 2.82 -7.98 -8.32
CA ASN A 99 1.36 -7.89 -8.46
C ASN A 99 0.82 -6.51 -8.08
N TRP A 100 1.45 -5.84 -7.11
CA TRP A 100 1.12 -4.48 -6.72
C TRP A 100 1.50 -3.47 -7.80
N ILE A 101 2.70 -3.59 -8.35
CA ILE A 101 3.16 -2.76 -9.45
C ILE A 101 2.33 -3.03 -10.71
N GLY A 102 2.06 -4.32 -10.98
CA GLY A 102 1.12 -4.78 -11.99
C GLY A 102 1.42 -4.24 -13.38
N ARG A 103 2.66 -4.42 -13.85
CA ARG A 103 3.06 -4.04 -15.21
C ARG A 103 2.32 -4.89 -16.23
N SER A 104 1.80 -4.23 -17.25
CA SER A 104 1.07 -4.84 -18.35
C SER A 104 1.42 -4.14 -19.65
N GLU A 105 1.52 -4.90 -20.73
CA GLU A 105 1.72 -4.36 -22.08
C GLU A 105 0.45 -4.55 -22.89
N GLY A 106 0.10 -3.55 -23.67
CA GLY A 106 -1.14 -3.54 -24.41
C GLY A 106 -1.22 -2.39 -25.41
N ALA A 107 -2.44 -1.93 -25.65
CA ALA A 107 -2.72 -0.80 -26.53
C ALA A 107 -3.62 0.23 -25.85
N GLU A 108 -3.34 1.50 -26.09
CA GLU A 108 -4.34 2.56 -25.98
C GLU A 108 -5.13 2.64 -27.28
N ILE A 109 -6.46 2.73 -27.18
CA ILE A 109 -7.36 2.71 -28.33
C ILE A 109 -8.38 3.83 -28.19
N ASP A 110 -8.60 4.59 -29.26
CA ASP A 110 -9.59 5.66 -29.31
C ASP A 110 -10.90 5.20 -29.95
N PHE A 111 -11.99 5.32 -29.20
CA PHE A 111 -13.34 5.09 -29.69
C PHE A 111 -14.06 6.42 -29.88
N ALA A 112 -14.26 6.83 -31.14
CA ALA A 112 -15.00 8.04 -31.45
C ALA A 112 -16.45 7.97 -30.91
N VAL A 113 -16.98 9.08 -30.39
CA VAL A 113 -18.34 9.10 -29.85
C VAL A 113 -19.35 9.57 -30.90
N ALA A 114 -20.34 8.72 -31.20
CA ALA A 114 -21.34 9.00 -32.22
C ALA A 114 -22.19 10.22 -31.84
N GLY A 115 -22.26 11.21 -32.73
CA GLY A 115 -22.99 12.45 -32.49
C GLY A 115 -22.21 13.52 -31.72
N HIS A 116 -20.96 13.26 -31.35
CA HIS A 116 -20.08 14.21 -30.66
C HIS A 116 -18.75 14.37 -31.42
N PRO A 117 -18.71 15.19 -32.48
CA PRO A 117 -17.49 15.42 -33.27
C PRO A 117 -16.32 15.88 -32.38
N GLY A 118 -15.18 15.21 -32.51
CA GLY A 118 -13.96 15.50 -31.72
C GLY A 118 -13.90 14.85 -30.34
N ALA A 119 -14.99 14.23 -29.86
CA ALA A 119 -14.96 13.45 -28.63
C ALA A 119 -14.55 11.99 -28.91
N ALA A 120 -13.61 11.47 -28.12
CA ALA A 120 -13.18 10.08 -28.15
C ALA A 120 -13.06 9.53 -26.73
N LEU A 121 -13.43 8.27 -26.55
CA LEU A 121 -13.17 7.49 -25.34
C LEU A 121 -11.87 6.72 -25.56
N ARG A 122 -10.79 7.17 -24.91
CA ARG A 122 -9.54 6.41 -24.90
C ARG A 122 -9.62 5.31 -23.87
N VAL A 123 -9.20 4.10 -24.23
CA VAL A 123 -9.15 2.94 -23.32
C VAL A 123 -7.80 2.28 -23.38
N PHE A 124 -7.38 1.62 -22.30
CA PHE A 124 -6.24 0.72 -22.30
C PHE A 124 -6.72 -0.75 -22.25
N THR A 125 -6.07 -1.62 -23.02
CA THR A 125 -6.34 -3.07 -22.99
C THR A 125 -5.06 -3.89 -23.19
N THR A 126 -4.93 -4.97 -22.42
CA THR A 126 -3.90 -6.01 -22.63
C THR A 126 -4.31 -7.07 -23.66
N ARG A 127 -5.55 -6.98 -24.14
CA ARG A 127 -6.16 -7.86 -25.14
C ARG A 127 -6.61 -7.09 -26.38
N PRO A 128 -5.71 -6.34 -27.06
CA PRO A 128 -6.09 -5.65 -28.29
C PRO A 128 -6.56 -6.63 -29.37
N ASP A 129 -6.09 -7.89 -29.34
CA ASP A 129 -6.56 -8.97 -30.23
C ASP A 129 -8.08 -9.15 -30.22
N THR A 130 -8.76 -8.79 -29.13
CA THR A 130 -10.20 -9.00 -28.98
C THR A 130 -11.04 -7.78 -29.36
N LEU A 131 -10.46 -6.70 -29.89
CA LEU A 131 -11.13 -5.43 -30.22
C LEU A 131 -12.39 -5.60 -31.09
N PHE A 132 -12.41 -6.56 -32.01
CA PHE A 132 -13.58 -6.87 -32.85
C PHE A 132 -14.80 -7.36 -32.05
N GLY A 133 -14.56 -7.92 -30.87
CA GLY A 133 -15.57 -8.43 -29.93
C GLY A 133 -16.00 -7.41 -28.89
N ALA A 134 -15.51 -6.16 -28.95
CA ALA A 134 -15.96 -5.11 -28.05
C ALA A 134 -17.40 -4.70 -28.41
N THR A 135 -18.35 -5.02 -27.53
CA THR A 135 -19.80 -4.85 -27.78
C THR A 135 -20.43 -3.71 -26.99
N TYR A 136 -19.75 -3.16 -25.99
CA TYR A 136 -20.13 -1.96 -25.26
C TYR A 136 -18.89 -1.31 -24.62
N MET A 137 -19.05 -0.04 -24.22
CA MET A 137 -18.04 0.70 -23.47
C MET A 137 -18.52 0.94 -22.05
N VAL A 138 -17.61 1.02 -21.10
CA VAL A 138 -17.93 1.37 -19.71
C VAL A 138 -17.00 2.48 -19.23
N LEU A 139 -17.58 3.53 -18.68
CA LEU A 139 -16.87 4.64 -18.05
C LEU A 139 -16.99 4.54 -16.53
N ALA A 140 -15.97 5.02 -15.83
CA ALA A 140 -16.09 5.34 -14.42
C ALA A 140 -17.22 6.38 -14.23
N PRO A 141 -18.04 6.30 -13.18
CA PRO A 141 -19.08 7.30 -12.88
C PRO A 141 -18.53 8.73 -12.75
N GLU A 142 -17.26 8.87 -12.36
CA GLU A 142 -16.54 10.13 -12.21
C GLU A 142 -15.94 10.66 -13.51
N HIS A 143 -15.93 9.89 -14.60
CA HIS A 143 -15.25 10.23 -15.84
C HIS A 143 -15.81 11.55 -16.44
N GLU A 144 -14.91 12.46 -16.85
CA GLU A 144 -15.24 13.83 -17.24
C GLU A 144 -16.29 13.92 -18.36
N LEU A 145 -16.25 12.98 -19.31
CA LEU A 145 -17.18 12.92 -20.44
C LEU A 145 -18.60 12.49 -20.05
N VAL A 146 -18.84 11.88 -18.89
CA VAL A 146 -20.15 11.34 -18.51
C VAL A 146 -21.23 12.42 -18.56
N ALA A 147 -20.94 13.61 -18.02
CA ALA A 147 -21.91 14.72 -18.00
C ALA A 147 -22.31 15.18 -19.42
N ASN A 148 -21.37 15.15 -20.36
CA ASN A 148 -21.56 15.61 -21.73
C ASN A 148 -22.20 14.55 -22.64
N LEU A 149 -21.94 13.26 -22.37
CA LEU A 149 -22.46 12.14 -23.16
C LEU A 149 -23.86 11.71 -22.74
N THR A 150 -24.25 12.01 -21.51
CA THR A 150 -25.54 11.55 -20.97
C THR A 150 -26.71 12.23 -21.68
N SER A 151 -27.57 11.43 -22.30
CA SER A 151 -28.79 11.91 -22.96
C SER A 151 -29.78 12.49 -21.94
N LYS A 152 -30.71 13.32 -22.42
CA LYS A 152 -31.71 13.97 -21.55
C LYS A 152 -32.54 12.94 -20.77
N ASP A 153 -32.94 11.86 -21.42
CA ASP A 153 -33.80 10.83 -20.83
C ASP A 153 -33.05 9.98 -19.79
N GLN A 154 -31.75 9.79 -19.95
CA GLN A 154 -30.93 8.99 -19.02
C GLN A 154 -30.35 9.79 -17.86
N ARG A 155 -30.42 11.13 -17.92
CA ARG A 155 -29.82 12.02 -16.92
C ARG A 155 -30.23 11.73 -15.48
N PRO A 156 -31.53 11.55 -15.15
CA PRO A 156 -31.93 11.26 -13.77
C PRO A 156 -31.32 9.95 -13.23
N ALA A 157 -31.27 8.91 -14.06
CA ALA A 157 -30.71 7.61 -13.67
C ALA A 157 -29.19 7.66 -13.51
N VAL A 158 -28.50 8.35 -14.42
CA VAL A 158 -27.04 8.55 -14.36
C VAL A 158 -26.64 9.36 -13.14
N GLU A 159 -27.32 10.47 -12.84
CA GLU A 159 -27.02 11.30 -11.67
C GLU A 159 -27.23 10.53 -10.36
N ALA A 160 -28.35 9.80 -10.24
CA ALA A 160 -28.61 8.95 -9.08
C ALA A 160 -27.53 7.87 -8.90
N TYR A 161 -27.04 7.28 -9.99
CA TYR A 161 -26.00 6.26 -9.95
C TYR A 161 -24.63 6.84 -9.58
N ARG A 162 -24.27 8.02 -10.10
CA ARG A 162 -23.04 8.74 -9.71
C ARG A 162 -23.03 9.08 -8.23
N ASP A 163 -24.18 9.54 -7.71
CA ASP A 163 -24.34 9.83 -6.29
C ASP A 163 -24.22 8.58 -5.41
N ALA A 164 -24.75 7.43 -5.86
CA ALA A 164 -24.59 6.16 -5.16
C ALA A 164 -23.13 5.66 -5.20
N ALA A 165 -22.46 5.76 -6.35
CA ALA A 165 -21.08 5.31 -6.52
C ALA A 165 -20.08 6.16 -5.74
N SER A 166 -20.30 7.47 -5.61
CA SER A 166 -19.41 8.39 -4.89
C SER A 166 -19.36 8.16 -3.37
N ARG A 167 -20.37 7.46 -2.83
CA ARG A 167 -20.42 7.04 -1.42
C ARG A 167 -19.64 5.76 -1.15
N LYS A 168 -19.21 5.06 -2.20
CA LYS A 168 -18.45 3.81 -2.06
C LYS A 168 -16.95 4.08 -2.04
N SER A 169 -16.21 3.29 -1.27
CA SER A 169 -14.75 3.23 -1.37
C SER A 169 -14.29 2.56 -2.66
N GLU A 170 -13.07 2.86 -3.12
CA GLU A 170 -12.49 2.12 -4.23
C GLU A 170 -12.42 0.62 -3.92
N LEU A 171 -12.15 0.26 -2.67
CA LEU A 171 -12.13 -1.12 -2.19
C LEU A 171 -13.50 -1.80 -2.37
N GLU A 172 -14.59 -1.13 -1.98
CA GLU A 172 -15.97 -1.62 -2.17
C GLU A 172 -16.37 -1.78 -3.64
N ARG A 173 -15.71 -1.04 -4.54
CA ARG A 173 -15.93 -1.08 -6.00
C ARG A 173 -15.05 -2.12 -6.71
N THR A 174 -14.16 -2.80 -6.00
CA THR A 174 -13.31 -3.85 -6.57
C THR A 174 -14.03 -5.21 -6.63
N GLU A 175 -13.28 -6.31 -6.78
CA GLU A 175 -13.80 -7.68 -6.87
C GLU A 175 -14.60 -8.14 -5.65
N LEU A 176 -14.55 -7.40 -4.53
CA LEU A 176 -15.43 -7.62 -3.38
C LEU A 176 -16.92 -7.41 -3.72
N GLN A 177 -17.22 -6.67 -4.78
CA GLN A 177 -18.58 -6.42 -5.25
C GLN A 177 -19.14 -7.65 -5.99
N LYS A 178 -20.04 -8.38 -5.32
CA LYS A 178 -20.71 -9.55 -5.89
C LYS A 178 -21.77 -9.20 -6.95
N GLU A 179 -22.38 -8.02 -6.86
CA GLU A 179 -23.44 -7.61 -7.78
C GLU A 179 -22.92 -6.60 -8.81
N LYS A 180 -22.96 -6.96 -10.10
CA LYS A 180 -22.66 -6.03 -11.20
C LYS A 180 -23.76 -4.97 -11.30
N THR A 181 -23.42 -3.69 -11.29
CA THR A 181 -24.39 -2.60 -11.45
C THR A 181 -23.91 -1.64 -12.54
N GLY A 182 -24.82 -0.92 -13.18
CA GLY A 182 -24.47 0.05 -14.21
C GLY A 182 -25.69 0.69 -14.85
N VAL A 183 -25.48 1.83 -15.51
CA VAL A 183 -26.53 2.62 -16.17
C VAL A 183 -26.11 2.99 -17.58
N PHE A 184 -27.03 2.82 -18.54
CA PHE A 184 -26.82 3.24 -19.92
C PHE A 184 -26.87 4.77 -20.03
N THR A 185 -25.87 5.37 -20.67
CA THR A 185 -25.79 6.84 -20.78
C THR A 185 -26.71 7.44 -21.84
N GLY A 186 -27.22 6.62 -22.78
CA GLY A 186 -27.88 7.10 -24.00
C GLY A 186 -26.92 7.39 -25.15
N ALA A 187 -25.61 7.38 -24.90
CA ALA A 187 -24.58 7.58 -25.91
C ALA A 187 -24.08 6.27 -26.53
N TYR A 188 -23.48 6.40 -27.71
CA TYR A 188 -22.84 5.29 -28.42
C TYR A 188 -21.44 5.69 -28.84
N ALA A 189 -20.50 4.79 -28.68
CA ALA A 189 -19.18 4.90 -29.28
C ALA A 189 -19.12 4.11 -30.60
N VAL A 190 -18.12 4.38 -31.42
CA VAL A 190 -17.86 3.68 -32.68
C VAL A 190 -16.66 2.78 -32.46
N ASN A 191 -16.85 1.47 -32.64
CA ASN A 191 -15.75 0.51 -32.59
C ASN A 191 -14.79 0.78 -33.76
N PRO A 192 -13.50 1.10 -33.50
CA PRO A 192 -12.57 1.50 -34.54
C PRO A 192 -12.29 0.41 -35.58
N ALA A 193 -12.39 -0.86 -35.20
CA ALA A 193 -12.13 -2.02 -36.06
C ALA A 193 -13.34 -2.42 -36.92
N THR A 194 -14.55 -2.32 -36.37
CA THR A 194 -15.78 -2.77 -37.07
C THR A 194 -16.59 -1.63 -37.67
N GLY A 195 -16.40 -0.39 -37.22
CA GLY A 195 -17.26 0.74 -37.52
C GLY A 195 -18.64 0.68 -36.86
N GLY A 196 -18.92 -0.37 -36.08
CA GLY A 196 -20.21 -0.59 -35.42
C GLY A 196 -20.43 0.37 -34.25
N ARG A 197 -21.70 0.74 -34.02
CA ARG A 197 -22.11 1.53 -32.85
C ARG A 197 -22.26 0.61 -31.64
N ILE A 198 -21.60 0.93 -30.55
CA ILE A 198 -21.66 0.19 -29.29
C ILE A 198 -22.10 1.12 -28.14
N PRO A 199 -23.03 0.69 -27.27
CA PRO A 199 -23.58 1.54 -26.21
C PRO A 199 -22.52 1.89 -25.17
N VAL A 200 -22.60 3.10 -24.61
CA VAL A 200 -21.73 3.58 -23.53
C VAL A 200 -22.49 3.51 -22.20
N TRP A 201 -21.92 2.79 -21.24
CA TRP A 201 -22.45 2.63 -19.89
C TRP A 201 -21.56 3.32 -18.87
N ILE A 202 -22.10 3.58 -17.68
CA ILE A 202 -21.30 3.82 -16.48
C ILE A 202 -21.45 2.65 -15.52
N ALA A 203 -20.36 2.25 -14.86
CA ALA A 203 -20.38 1.22 -13.84
C ALA A 203 -19.28 1.47 -12.81
N ASP A 204 -19.59 1.21 -11.54
CA ASP A 204 -18.71 1.50 -10.42
C ASP A 204 -17.46 0.61 -10.37
N TYR A 205 -17.46 -0.56 -11.00
CA TYR A 205 -16.26 -1.40 -11.11
C TYR A 205 -15.15 -0.80 -12.02
N VAL A 206 -15.46 0.22 -12.82
CA VAL A 206 -14.46 1.00 -13.55
C VAL A 206 -14.04 2.19 -12.68
N LEU A 207 -12.74 2.32 -12.43
CA LEU A 207 -12.17 3.34 -11.55
C LEU A 207 -11.55 4.47 -12.38
N ALA A 208 -11.93 5.73 -12.11
CA ALA A 208 -11.39 6.88 -12.82
C ALA A 208 -9.86 7.01 -12.70
N GLY A 209 -9.29 6.65 -11.55
CA GLY A 209 -7.84 6.69 -11.31
C GLY A 209 -7.07 5.47 -11.83
N TYR A 210 -7.69 4.57 -12.60
CA TYR A 210 -7.02 3.40 -13.19
C TYR A 210 -7.13 3.40 -14.72
N GLY A 211 -5.99 3.30 -15.40
CA GLY A 211 -5.91 3.44 -16.85
C GLY A 211 -6.41 4.81 -17.28
N THR A 212 -7.43 4.85 -18.13
CA THR A 212 -8.05 6.09 -18.65
C THR A 212 -9.39 6.40 -17.98
N GLY A 213 -9.82 5.61 -16.98
CA GLY A 213 -11.17 5.69 -16.44
C GLY A 213 -12.27 5.18 -17.40
N ALA A 214 -11.89 4.54 -18.50
CA ALA A 214 -12.77 3.96 -19.49
C ALA A 214 -12.24 2.59 -19.96
N ILE A 215 -13.14 1.66 -20.25
CA ILE A 215 -12.79 0.35 -20.83
C ILE A 215 -13.66 0.02 -22.04
N MET A 216 -13.10 -0.74 -22.97
CA MET A 216 -13.88 -1.50 -23.94
C MET A 216 -14.24 -2.84 -23.31
N ALA A 217 -15.51 -3.22 -23.36
CA ALA A 217 -15.94 -4.47 -22.78
C ALA A 217 -16.06 -5.55 -23.85
N VAL A 218 -15.41 -6.69 -23.63
CA VAL A 218 -15.36 -7.84 -24.55
C VAL A 218 -15.89 -9.10 -23.85
N PRO A 219 -17.23 -9.27 -23.78
CA PRO A 219 -17.86 -10.39 -23.05
C PRO A 219 -17.41 -11.78 -23.50
N GLY A 220 -16.98 -11.93 -24.75
CA GLY A 220 -16.47 -13.22 -25.23
C GLY A 220 -15.16 -13.65 -24.56
N GLY A 221 -14.39 -12.71 -24.00
CA GLY A 221 -13.02 -12.92 -23.52
C GLY A 221 -12.67 -12.33 -22.14
N ASP A 222 -13.59 -11.64 -21.45
CA ASP A 222 -13.45 -11.21 -20.05
C ASP A 222 -14.70 -11.62 -19.26
N GLN A 223 -14.48 -12.28 -18.12
CA GLN A 223 -15.56 -12.85 -17.30
C GLN A 223 -16.43 -11.78 -16.63
N ARG A 224 -15.86 -10.64 -16.21
CA ARG A 224 -16.60 -9.53 -15.61
C ARG A 224 -17.50 -8.87 -16.65
N ASP A 225 -16.96 -8.71 -17.87
CA ASP A 225 -17.72 -8.17 -19.00
C ASP A 225 -18.85 -9.12 -19.42
N PHE A 226 -18.63 -10.43 -19.33
CA PHE A 226 -19.63 -11.45 -19.61
C PHE A 226 -20.78 -11.41 -18.60
N GLU A 227 -20.49 -11.36 -17.31
CA GLU A 227 -21.51 -11.27 -16.25
C GLU A 227 -22.34 -9.98 -16.38
N PHE A 228 -21.67 -8.86 -16.67
CA PHE A 228 -22.36 -7.59 -16.92
C PHE A 228 -23.23 -7.68 -18.17
N ALA A 229 -22.71 -8.26 -19.27
CA ALA A 229 -23.47 -8.44 -20.49
C ALA A 229 -24.69 -9.35 -20.30
N GLN A 230 -24.57 -10.42 -19.53
CA GLN A 230 -25.71 -11.28 -19.19
C GLN A 230 -26.77 -10.52 -18.39
N LYS A 231 -26.37 -9.77 -17.37
CA LYS A 231 -27.30 -9.00 -16.52
C LYS A 231 -28.07 -7.95 -17.32
N PHE A 232 -27.40 -7.26 -18.25
CA PHE A 232 -27.98 -6.17 -19.03
C PHE A 232 -28.39 -6.56 -20.46
N ALA A 233 -28.42 -7.86 -20.76
CA ALA A 233 -28.76 -8.42 -22.07
C ALA A 233 -27.98 -7.79 -23.25
N LEU A 234 -26.68 -7.56 -23.05
CA LEU A 234 -25.78 -7.00 -24.06
C LEU A 234 -25.18 -8.09 -24.96
N PRO A 235 -24.81 -7.78 -26.20
CA PRO A 235 -24.27 -8.78 -27.13
C PRO A 235 -22.96 -9.41 -26.64
N VAL A 236 -22.80 -10.71 -26.89
CA VAL A 236 -21.57 -11.46 -26.62
C VAL A 236 -21.00 -11.95 -27.95
N ILE A 237 -19.82 -11.44 -28.32
CA ILE A 237 -19.09 -11.87 -29.52
C ILE A 237 -17.79 -12.53 -29.07
N ARG A 238 -17.61 -13.80 -29.44
CA ARG A 238 -16.36 -14.53 -29.19
C ARG A 238 -15.36 -14.27 -30.31
N THR A 239 -14.17 -13.80 -29.95
CA THR A 239 -13.07 -13.50 -30.86
C THR A 239 -11.94 -14.52 -30.79
N VAL A 240 -11.97 -15.41 -29.80
CA VAL A 240 -11.05 -16.55 -29.68
C VAL A 240 -11.89 -17.82 -29.65
N GLN A 241 -11.52 -18.79 -30.46
CA GLN A 241 -12.19 -20.09 -30.52
C GLN A 241 -11.91 -20.87 -29.23
N PRO A 242 -12.91 -21.15 -28.39
CA PRO A 242 -12.74 -22.03 -27.23
C PRO A 242 -12.56 -23.49 -27.65
N PRO A 243 -12.08 -24.36 -26.74
CA PRO A 243 -12.01 -25.79 -26.98
C PRO A 243 -13.41 -26.40 -27.18
N ALA A 244 -13.45 -27.58 -27.80
CA ALA A 244 -14.69 -28.20 -28.27
C ALA A 244 -15.66 -28.59 -27.13
N ASP A 245 -15.14 -28.79 -25.92
CA ASP A 245 -15.87 -29.16 -24.70
C ASP A 245 -16.33 -27.95 -23.87
N PHE A 246 -16.08 -26.72 -24.34
CA PHE A 246 -16.51 -25.51 -23.66
C PHE A 246 -18.05 -25.35 -23.71
N ASP A 247 -18.68 -25.20 -22.54
CA ASP A 247 -20.14 -25.15 -22.38
C ASP A 247 -20.80 -23.84 -22.84
N GLY A 248 -20.00 -22.80 -23.09
CA GLY A 248 -20.47 -21.49 -23.53
C GLY A 248 -21.13 -20.63 -22.45
N GLN A 249 -21.14 -21.05 -21.18
CA GLN A 249 -21.81 -20.36 -20.06
C GLN A 249 -20.93 -19.34 -19.35
N SER A 250 -19.70 -19.13 -19.84
CA SER A 250 -18.73 -18.16 -19.32
C SER A 250 -17.98 -17.46 -20.46
N ALA A 251 -17.11 -16.51 -20.10
CA ALA A 251 -16.10 -15.97 -21.01
C ALA A 251 -14.97 -16.98 -21.23
N TRP A 252 -14.43 -17.02 -22.45
CA TRP A 252 -13.21 -17.80 -22.71
C TRP A 252 -11.98 -16.90 -22.59
N THR A 253 -11.24 -17.03 -21.49
CA THR A 253 -10.05 -16.21 -21.20
C THR A 253 -8.74 -16.86 -21.66
N GLY A 254 -8.79 -18.15 -22.04
CA GLY A 254 -7.63 -18.92 -22.48
C GLY A 254 -7.18 -18.62 -23.92
N ASP A 255 -6.17 -19.37 -24.35
CA ASP A 255 -5.64 -19.29 -25.71
C ASP A 255 -6.55 -19.98 -26.74
N GLY A 256 -6.30 -19.70 -28.01
CA GLY A 256 -7.00 -20.30 -29.13
C GLY A 256 -6.66 -19.60 -30.45
N ILE A 257 -7.37 -20.01 -31.50
CA ILE A 257 -7.31 -19.35 -32.81
C ILE A 257 -8.28 -18.18 -32.79
N VAL A 258 -7.83 -17.03 -33.29
CA VAL A 258 -8.67 -15.83 -33.41
C VAL A 258 -9.71 -16.02 -34.53
N ILE A 259 -10.96 -15.68 -34.22
CA ILE A 259 -12.15 -15.81 -35.07
C ILE A 259 -12.96 -14.50 -35.02
N ASN A 260 -13.93 -14.33 -35.93
CA ASN A 260 -14.82 -13.16 -35.99
C ASN A 260 -14.10 -11.79 -35.96
N SER A 261 -12.84 -11.73 -36.41
CA SER A 261 -11.94 -10.59 -36.20
C SER A 261 -11.25 -10.12 -37.49
N GLY A 262 -11.94 -10.23 -38.63
CA GLY A 262 -11.46 -9.73 -39.92
C GLY A 262 -10.06 -10.24 -40.29
N PHE A 263 -9.11 -9.30 -40.41
CA PHE A 263 -7.71 -9.59 -40.80
C PHE A 263 -6.91 -10.37 -39.75
N LEU A 264 -7.44 -10.53 -38.52
CA LEU A 264 -6.82 -11.34 -37.48
C LEU A 264 -7.22 -12.82 -37.53
N ASN A 265 -8.26 -13.17 -38.29
CA ASN A 265 -8.76 -14.54 -38.34
C ASN A 265 -7.66 -15.56 -38.70
N GLY A 266 -7.62 -16.67 -37.97
CA GLY A 266 -6.65 -17.75 -38.19
C GLY A 266 -5.30 -17.57 -37.49
N LYS A 267 -5.02 -16.41 -36.88
CA LYS A 267 -3.82 -16.18 -36.07
C LYS A 267 -3.99 -16.78 -34.66
N ASN A 268 -2.88 -17.08 -34.00
CA ASN A 268 -2.90 -17.26 -32.54
C ASN A 268 -2.97 -15.89 -31.83
N VAL A 269 -3.25 -15.90 -30.52
CA VAL A 269 -3.47 -14.69 -29.71
C VAL A 269 -2.28 -13.73 -29.75
N GLU A 270 -1.04 -14.23 -29.57
CA GLU A 270 0.15 -13.37 -29.57
C GLU A 270 0.40 -12.69 -30.92
N GLN A 271 0.28 -13.43 -32.02
CA GLN A 271 0.36 -12.87 -33.38
C GLN A 271 -0.75 -11.86 -33.63
N ALA A 272 -1.95 -12.12 -33.11
CA ALA A 272 -3.09 -11.23 -33.29
C ALA A 272 -2.94 -9.92 -32.49
N LYS A 273 -2.40 -9.97 -31.26
CA LYS A 273 -2.08 -8.77 -30.48
C LYS A 273 -1.10 -7.87 -31.22
N ALA A 274 0.01 -8.45 -31.70
CA ALA A 274 1.01 -7.70 -32.46
C ALA A 274 0.41 -7.06 -33.72
N ALA A 275 -0.31 -7.84 -34.53
CA ALA A 275 -0.93 -7.36 -35.76
C ALA A 275 -2.01 -6.29 -35.50
N MET A 276 -2.77 -6.38 -34.41
CA MET A 276 -3.76 -5.36 -34.05
C MET A 276 -3.08 -4.05 -33.62
N ILE A 277 -2.02 -4.12 -32.81
CA ILE A 277 -1.28 -2.93 -32.39
C ILE A 277 -0.70 -2.20 -33.61
N GLU A 278 -0.04 -2.93 -34.52
CA GLU A 278 0.49 -2.34 -35.77
C GLU A 278 -0.61 -1.70 -36.62
N TRP A 279 -1.78 -2.35 -36.70
CA TRP A 279 -2.92 -1.80 -37.41
C TRP A 279 -3.45 -0.52 -36.74
N LEU A 280 -3.61 -0.51 -35.42
CA LEU A 280 -4.07 0.65 -34.66
C LEU A 280 -3.16 1.87 -34.86
N GLU A 281 -1.84 1.66 -34.83
CA GLU A 281 -0.83 2.70 -35.04
C GLU A 281 -0.89 3.24 -36.47
N ARG A 282 -0.95 2.35 -37.46
CA ARG A 282 -1.02 2.74 -38.88
C ARG A 282 -2.28 3.53 -39.22
N GLU A 283 -3.43 3.15 -38.65
CA GLU A 283 -4.70 3.83 -38.88
C GLU A 283 -4.87 5.08 -38.00
N GLY A 284 -3.93 5.38 -37.10
CA GLY A 284 -4.01 6.51 -36.17
C GLY A 284 -5.17 6.39 -35.18
N LYS A 285 -5.54 5.16 -34.79
CA LYS A 285 -6.67 4.84 -33.90
C LYS A 285 -6.23 4.35 -32.52
N GLY A 286 -4.93 4.22 -32.31
CA GLY A 286 -4.35 3.75 -31.06
C GLY A 286 -2.83 3.61 -31.17
N GLN A 287 -2.21 3.21 -30.06
CA GLN A 287 -0.77 3.02 -29.96
C GLN A 287 -0.42 1.95 -28.93
N ARG A 288 0.75 1.31 -29.09
CA ARG A 288 1.31 0.46 -28.04
C ARG A 288 1.50 1.26 -26.75
N ARG A 289 1.13 0.67 -25.61
CA ARG A 289 1.30 1.29 -24.29
C ARG A 289 1.70 0.26 -23.25
N VAL A 290 2.63 0.65 -22.37
CA VAL A 290 2.87 -0.05 -21.10
C VAL A 290 2.04 0.65 -20.03
N ASN A 291 1.32 -0.14 -19.23
CA ASN A 291 0.49 0.36 -18.15
C ASN A 291 0.81 -0.36 -16.85
N TYR A 292 0.63 0.33 -15.73
CA TYR A 292 0.88 -0.19 -14.39
C TYR A 292 -0.39 -0.16 -13.55
N LYS A 293 -0.49 -1.11 -12.61
CA LYS A 293 -1.47 -1.02 -11.51
C LYS A 293 -1.02 -0.04 -10.43
N LEU A 294 0.29 0.13 -10.28
CA LEU A 294 0.85 1.16 -9.42
C LEU A 294 0.30 2.53 -9.79
N ARG A 295 -0.10 3.28 -8.78
CA ARG A 295 -0.45 4.69 -8.91
C ARG A 295 0.62 5.53 -8.24
N ASP A 296 0.67 6.80 -8.65
CA ASP A 296 1.51 7.76 -7.97
C ASP A 296 1.07 7.94 -6.51
N TRP A 297 2.05 8.18 -5.64
CA TRP A 297 1.86 8.09 -4.21
C TRP A 297 1.32 9.42 -3.66
N LEU A 298 0.05 9.42 -3.24
CA LEU A 298 -0.55 10.53 -2.48
C LEU A 298 0.21 10.74 -1.16
N PHE A 299 1.01 11.79 -1.15
CA PHE A 299 2.06 12.01 -0.15
C PHE A 299 1.61 12.94 0.97
N SER A 300 1.02 14.09 0.66
CA SER A 300 0.63 15.07 1.69
C SER A 300 -0.41 14.58 2.70
N ARG A 301 -0.39 15.14 3.90
CA ARG A 301 -1.39 14.95 4.96
C ARG A 301 -1.87 16.28 5.51
N GLN A 302 -3.17 16.37 5.78
CA GLN A 302 -3.82 17.52 6.43
C GLN A 302 -3.78 17.34 7.96
N ARG A 303 -2.59 17.04 8.50
CA ARG A 303 -2.36 16.73 9.92
C ARG A 303 -1.27 17.65 10.47
N TYR A 304 -1.35 17.92 11.77
CA TYR A 304 -0.33 18.72 12.46
C TYR A 304 0.99 17.95 12.61
N TRP A 305 0.92 16.73 13.16
CA TRP A 305 2.12 15.97 13.53
C TRP A 305 2.73 15.24 12.32
N GLY A 306 3.56 15.96 11.57
CA GLY A 306 4.34 15.46 10.45
C GLY A 306 5.36 16.51 10.00
N GLU A 307 6.32 16.11 9.19
CA GLU A 307 7.37 17.00 8.70
C GLU A 307 6.74 18.08 7.78
N PRO A 308 6.97 19.39 8.00
CA PRO A 308 6.50 20.41 7.07
C PRO A 308 7.08 20.20 5.67
N LEU A 309 6.26 20.33 4.64
CA LEU A 309 6.74 20.35 3.26
C LEU A 309 7.62 21.60 3.06
N PRO A 310 8.83 21.51 2.49
CA PRO A 310 9.76 22.63 2.31
C PRO A 310 9.36 23.49 1.10
N ILE A 311 8.07 23.81 0.98
CA ILE A 311 7.47 24.53 -0.13
C ILE A 311 6.86 25.84 0.35
N VAL A 312 7.07 26.88 -0.45
CA VAL A 312 6.37 28.16 -0.38
C VAL A 312 5.66 28.44 -1.70
N PHE A 313 4.54 29.13 -1.64
CA PHE A 313 3.79 29.60 -2.80
C PHE A 313 4.10 31.06 -3.07
N VAL A 314 4.66 31.34 -4.24
CA VAL A 314 4.93 32.70 -4.74
C VAL A 314 4.05 32.92 -5.96
N ASP A 315 3.18 33.93 -5.91
CA ASP A 315 2.16 34.17 -6.95
C ASP A 315 1.34 32.89 -7.30
N GLY A 316 1.05 32.07 -6.28
CA GLY A 316 0.31 30.81 -6.42
C GLY A 316 1.11 29.62 -6.96
N LYS A 317 2.39 29.79 -7.29
CA LYS A 317 3.26 28.71 -7.80
C LYS A 317 4.13 28.13 -6.69
N PRO A 318 4.24 26.79 -6.58
CA PRO A 318 5.10 26.16 -5.57
C PRO A 318 6.58 26.37 -5.92
N GLN A 319 7.37 26.70 -4.91
CA GLN A 319 8.82 26.78 -4.95
C GLN A 319 9.40 26.16 -3.70
N THR A 320 10.56 25.52 -3.81
CA THR A 320 11.29 24.98 -2.65
C THR A 320 11.99 26.10 -1.90
N VAL A 321 12.03 26.02 -0.57
CA VAL A 321 12.91 26.87 0.25
C VAL A 321 14.38 26.59 -0.06
N ALA A 322 15.28 27.51 0.30
CA ALA A 322 16.72 27.31 0.09
C ALA A 322 17.30 26.30 1.10
N ASP A 323 18.41 25.64 0.75
CA ASP A 323 19.01 24.59 1.59
C ASP A 323 19.47 25.12 2.97
N ASN A 324 19.87 26.40 3.04
CA ASN A 324 20.25 27.08 4.28
C ASN A 324 19.05 27.54 5.12
N GLU A 325 17.82 27.41 4.61
CA GLU A 325 16.57 27.65 5.34
C GLU A 325 15.95 26.36 5.88
N LEU A 326 16.58 25.20 5.62
CA LEU A 326 16.18 23.93 6.20
C LEU A 326 16.78 23.76 7.62
N PRO A 327 16.03 23.19 8.57
CA PRO A 327 14.67 22.70 8.42
C PRO A 327 13.61 23.82 8.45
N VAL A 328 12.54 23.68 7.66
CA VAL A 328 11.29 24.39 7.94
C VAL A 328 10.69 23.76 9.19
N GLN A 329 10.85 24.43 10.33
CA GLN A 329 10.41 23.89 11.61
C GLN A 329 8.88 23.85 11.71
N LEU A 330 8.36 22.74 12.27
CA LEU A 330 6.95 22.62 12.60
C LEU A 330 6.62 23.67 13.69
N PRO A 331 5.66 24.59 13.47
CA PRO A 331 5.37 25.64 14.43
C PRO A 331 4.62 25.07 15.63
N GLU A 332 4.91 25.55 16.83
CA GLU A 332 4.09 25.26 18.00
C GLU A 332 2.70 25.87 17.82
N LEU A 333 1.66 25.08 18.07
CA LEU A 333 0.26 25.53 18.09
C LEU A 333 -0.35 25.21 19.45
N GLU A 334 -1.23 26.07 19.96
CA GLU A 334 -2.01 25.77 21.17
C GLU A 334 -3.15 24.78 20.89
N ASP A 335 -3.64 24.75 19.65
CA ASP A 335 -4.75 23.89 19.21
C ASP A 335 -4.40 23.09 17.96
N PHE A 336 -4.09 21.81 18.16
CA PHE A 336 -3.80 20.84 17.09
C PHE A 336 -5.05 20.19 16.50
N LYS A 337 -6.25 20.52 16.98
CA LYS A 337 -7.49 19.95 16.44
C LYS A 337 -7.64 20.32 14.97
N PRO A 338 -8.32 19.48 14.17
CA PRO A 338 -8.64 19.82 12.79
C PRO A 338 -9.28 21.20 12.70
N SER A 339 -8.90 21.98 11.69
CA SER A 339 -9.38 23.35 11.50
C SER A 339 -10.84 23.41 11.05
N GLY A 340 -11.44 22.27 10.67
CA GLY A 340 -12.70 22.22 9.94
C GLY A 340 -12.55 22.65 8.47
N SER A 341 -11.35 23.09 8.06
CA SER A 341 -11.02 23.39 6.68
C SER A 341 -10.15 22.27 6.07
N PRO A 342 -10.20 22.10 4.74
CA PRO A 342 -9.32 21.17 4.05
C PRO A 342 -7.82 21.48 4.14
N GLU A 343 -7.42 22.65 4.60
CA GLU A 343 -6.00 23.05 4.72
C GLU A 343 -5.31 22.43 5.95
N GLY A 344 -6.08 21.81 6.86
CA GLY A 344 -5.57 21.14 8.04
C GLY A 344 -5.16 22.10 9.18
N PRO A 345 -4.63 21.56 10.29
CA PRO A 345 -4.33 22.34 11.49
C PRO A 345 -3.32 23.49 11.28
N LEU A 346 -2.34 23.31 10.39
CA LEU A 346 -1.31 24.35 10.12
C LEU A 346 -1.89 25.62 9.47
N ALA A 347 -3.11 25.59 8.94
CA ALA A 347 -3.80 26.80 8.51
C ALA A 347 -4.01 27.83 9.65
N LYS A 348 -3.93 27.38 10.91
CA LYS A 348 -4.02 28.23 12.11
C LYS A 348 -2.70 28.91 12.48
N ALA A 349 -1.58 28.59 11.81
CA ALA A 349 -0.23 29.00 12.22
C ALA A 349 0.10 30.49 11.96
N GLY A 350 -0.88 31.32 11.61
CA GLY A 350 -0.77 32.78 11.57
C GLY A 350 0.48 33.28 10.87
N ALA A 351 1.32 34.02 11.60
CA ALA A 351 2.54 34.64 11.06
C ALA A 351 3.58 33.64 10.52
N TRP A 352 3.58 32.38 10.97
CA TRP A 352 4.50 31.36 10.45
C TRP A 352 4.24 31.05 8.97
N LEU A 353 2.98 31.16 8.54
CA LEU A 353 2.56 30.91 7.16
C LEU A 353 3.06 31.98 6.20
N GLU A 354 3.19 33.22 6.69
CA GLU A 354 3.59 34.37 5.90
C GLU A 354 5.11 34.48 5.85
N THR A 355 5.68 34.47 4.65
CA THR A 355 7.12 34.59 4.45
C THR A 355 7.42 35.39 3.18
N VAL A 356 8.70 35.51 2.83
CA VAL A 356 9.16 36.21 1.65
C VAL A 356 10.07 35.26 0.90
N ASP A 357 9.88 35.14 -0.41
CA ASP A 357 10.84 34.39 -1.21
C ASP A 357 12.16 35.16 -1.27
N PRO A 358 13.27 34.61 -0.73
CA PRO A 358 14.54 35.31 -0.68
C PRO A 358 15.12 35.57 -2.08
N LYS A 359 14.70 34.83 -3.12
CA LYS A 359 15.19 35.02 -4.49
C LYS A 359 14.54 36.21 -5.18
N THR A 360 13.22 36.41 -5.00
CA THR A 360 12.46 37.44 -5.72
C THR A 360 12.02 38.61 -4.84
N GLY A 361 12.10 38.49 -3.52
CA GLY A 361 11.59 39.47 -2.56
C GLY A 361 10.07 39.55 -2.50
N LYS A 362 9.36 38.67 -3.21
CA LYS A 362 7.88 38.64 -3.24
C LYS A 362 7.33 38.00 -1.97
N LYS A 363 6.11 38.42 -1.60
CA LYS A 363 5.34 37.73 -0.56
C LYS A 363 5.13 36.28 -0.95
N ALA A 364 5.33 35.40 0.01
CA ALA A 364 5.26 33.96 -0.15
C ALA A 364 4.47 33.36 1.00
N ARG A 365 3.80 32.23 0.76
CA ARG A 365 3.04 31.55 1.80
C ARG A 365 3.49 30.09 1.94
N ARG A 366 3.81 29.63 3.15
CA ARG A 366 4.22 28.23 3.37
C ARG A 366 3.10 27.24 3.05
N GLU A 367 3.47 26.03 2.64
CA GLU A 367 2.55 24.89 2.54
C GLU A 367 2.01 24.50 3.93
N THR A 368 0.71 24.17 4.01
CA THR A 368 0.06 23.76 5.28
C THR A 368 -0.08 22.25 5.41
N ASN A 369 0.11 21.52 4.32
CA ASN A 369 0.20 20.07 4.38
C ASN A 369 1.56 19.64 4.97
N THR A 370 1.52 18.54 5.70
CA THR A 370 2.71 17.84 6.20
C THR A 370 3.00 16.59 5.38
N MET A 371 4.20 16.06 5.50
CA MET A 371 4.57 14.75 4.95
C MET A 371 3.92 13.63 5.78
N PRO A 372 3.70 12.44 5.19
CA PRO A 372 3.14 11.31 5.91
C PRO A 372 4.20 10.65 6.79
N GLN A 373 3.79 9.92 7.83
CA GLN A 373 4.69 9.17 8.71
C GLN A 373 5.70 8.26 7.98
N TRP A 374 5.39 7.81 6.77
CA TRP A 374 6.28 6.98 5.95
C TRP A 374 7.45 7.76 5.33
N ALA A 375 7.41 9.10 5.27
CA ALA A 375 8.49 9.91 4.70
C ALA A 375 9.80 9.70 5.47
N GLY A 376 9.76 9.82 6.80
CA GLY A 376 10.92 9.56 7.65
C GLY A 376 11.41 8.11 7.54
N SER A 377 10.52 7.13 7.40
CA SER A 377 10.91 5.71 7.33
C SER A 377 11.46 5.28 5.97
N CYS A 378 11.36 6.07 4.91
CA CYS A 378 11.87 5.66 3.59
C CYS A 378 13.41 5.65 3.48
N TRP A 379 14.12 6.27 4.44
CA TRP A 379 15.57 6.49 4.31
C TRP A 379 16.36 6.36 5.63
N TYR A 380 15.71 6.07 6.76
CA TYR A 380 16.32 6.03 8.10
C TYR A 380 17.55 5.10 8.23
N TYR A 381 17.60 4.03 7.44
CA TYR A 381 18.76 3.13 7.39
C TYR A 381 20.03 3.84 6.91
N LEU A 382 19.91 4.86 6.05
CA LEU A 382 21.02 5.75 5.70
C LEU A 382 21.42 6.60 6.92
N ARG A 383 20.43 7.14 7.66
CA ARG A 383 20.75 8.02 8.79
C ARG A 383 21.43 7.29 9.95
N PHE A 384 21.15 6.00 10.14
CA PHE A 384 21.91 5.21 11.11
C PHE A 384 23.40 5.14 10.80
N VAL A 385 23.80 5.27 9.53
CA VAL A 385 25.21 5.29 9.13
C VAL A 385 25.92 6.53 9.66
N ASP A 386 25.25 7.68 9.61
CA ASP A 386 25.83 8.99 9.93
C ASP A 386 24.80 9.93 10.63
N PRO A 387 24.43 9.64 11.88
CA PRO A 387 23.22 10.18 12.52
C PRO A 387 23.34 11.64 12.98
N THR A 388 24.56 12.16 13.10
CA THR A 388 24.83 13.52 13.62
C THR A 388 25.34 14.49 12.55
N ASN A 389 25.42 14.07 11.28
CA ASN A 389 25.89 14.94 10.21
C ASN A 389 24.85 16.01 9.86
N ASP A 390 25.22 17.27 10.02
CA ASP A 390 24.39 18.45 9.79
C ASP A 390 24.67 19.13 8.44
N ALA A 391 25.74 18.73 7.76
CA ALA A 391 26.21 19.26 6.49
C ALA A 391 25.77 18.43 5.26
N LYS A 392 25.58 17.12 5.42
CA LYS A 392 25.12 16.20 4.36
C LYS A 392 24.12 15.19 4.91
N LEU A 393 23.31 14.62 4.01
CA LEU A 393 22.41 13.50 4.31
C LEU A 393 23.16 12.34 4.97
N ILE A 394 24.29 11.97 4.36
CA ILE A 394 25.20 10.90 4.74
C ILE A 394 26.59 11.18 4.16
N ASP A 395 27.66 10.87 4.90
CA ASP A 395 29.02 10.90 4.35
C ASP A 395 29.21 9.77 3.30
N PRO A 396 29.70 10.07 2.08
CA PRO A 396 29.83 9.06 1.02
C PRO A 396 30.79 7.90 1.31
N GLU A 397 31.81 8.10 2.15
CA GLU A 397 32.75 7.02 2.48
C GLU A 397 32.16 6.13 3.58
N LEU A 398 31.42 6.70 4.53
CA LEU A 398 30.63 5.92 5.48
C LEU A 398 29.50 5.14 4.80
N GLU A 399 28.83 5.76 3.82
CA GLU A 399 27.78 5.14 3.00
C GLU A 399 28.29 3.87 2.33
N LYS A 400 29.37 3.96 1.54
CA LYS A 400 29.99 2.81 0.85
C LYS A 400 30.52 1.74 1.80
N TYR A 401 30.93 2.13 3.01
CA TYR A 401 31.42 1.18 4.00
C TYR A 401 30.30 0.33 4.61
N TRP A 402 29.14 0.93 4.87
CA TRP A 402 28.03 0.29 5.61
C TRP A 402 26.90 -0.26 4.73
N LEU A 403 26.75 0.21 3.49
CA LEU A 403 25.63 -0.16 2.62
C LEU A 403 26.06 -1.08 1.47
N PRO A 404 25.13 -1.89 0.95
CA PRO A 404 23.70 -1.98 1.29
C PRO A 404 23.45 -2.70 2.63
N VAL A 405 22.23 -2.62 3.19
CA VAL A 405 21.90 -3.37 4.42
C VAL A 405 21.93 -4.87 4.10
N ASP A 406 22.80 -5.62 4.78
CA ASP A 406 22.97 -7.06 4.54
C ASP A 406 21.70 -7.87 4.84
N LEU A 407 21.08 -7.62 6.00
CA LEU A 407 19.88 -8.31 6.47
C LEU A 407 18.90 -7.33 7.10
N TYR A 408 17.73 -7.23 6.49
CA TYR A 408 16.59 -6.51 7.03
C TYR A 408 15.57 -7.50 7.62
N VAL A 409 15.17 -7.30 8.87
CA VAL A 409 14.14 -8.11 9.55
C VAL A 409 12.95 -7.23 9.85
N GLY A 410 11.76 -7.58 9.35
CA GLY A 410 10.55 -6.79 9.54
C GLY A 410 9.29 -7.55 9.11
N GLY A 411 8.12 -7.17 9.61
CA GLY A 411 6.88 -7.89 9.34
C GLY A 411 6.44 -7.82 7.88
N SER A 412 5.69 -8.84 7.41
CA SER A 412 5.20 -8.93 6.03
C SER A 412 4.16 -7.87 5.67
N GLU A 413 3.54 -7.22 6.66
CA GLU A 413 2.62 -6.10 6.49
C GLU A 413 3.23 -4.89 5.77
N HIS A 414 4.56 -4.81 5.70
CA HIS A 414 5.29 -3.73 5.07
C HIS A 414 5.70 -4.00 3.61
N ALA A 415 5.30 -5.14 3.03
CA ALA A 415 5.72 -5.62 1.70
C ALA A 415 5.49 -4.62 0.56
N VAL A 416 4.29 -4.02 0.47
CA VAL A 416 3.90 -3.14 -0.66
C VAL A 416 3.80 -1.65 -0.28
N LEU A 417 4.04 -1.33 1.00
CA LEU A 417 4.07 0.03 1.52
C LEU A 417 5.52 0.44 1.78
N HIS A 418 5.97 0.40 3.03
CA HIS A 418 7.30 0.82 3.46
C HIS A 418 8.43 0.24 2.58
N LEU A 419 8.45 -1.07 2.33
CA LEU A 419 9.53 -1.67 1.54
C LEU A 419 9.53 -1.20 0.08
N LEU A 420 8.37 -0.92 -0.50
CA LEU A 420 8.28 -0.36 -1.86
C LEU A 420 8.70 1.12 -1.88
N TYR A 421 8.23 1.92 -0.92
CA TYR A 421 8.55 3.34 -0.83
C TYR A 421 10.03 3.59 -0.51
N ALA A 422 10.62 2.80 0.38
CA ALA A 422 12.04 2.87 0.70
C ALA A 422 12.91 2.57 -0.53
N ARG A 423 12.54 1.56 -1.33
CA ARG A 423 13.23 1.26 -2.60
C ARG A 423 13.09 2.39 -3.61
N PHE A 424 11.90 3.00 -3.74
CA PHE A 424 11.69 4.15 -4.61
C PHE A 424 12.58 5.35 -4.22
N TRP A 425 12.58 5.75 -2.94
CA TRP A 425 13.43 6.85 -2.47
C TRP A 425 14.91 6.51 -2.64
N HIS A 426 15.32 5.28 -2.34
CA HIS A 426 16.70 4.84 -2.55
C HIS A 426 17.13 4.96 -4.01
N LYS A 427 16.31 4.49 -4.96
CA LYS A 427 16.60 4.60 -6.40
C LYS A 427 16.65 6.05 -6.88
N ALA A 428 15.75 6.90 -6.40
CA ALA A 428 15.80 8.32 -6.71
C ALA A 428 17.08 9.00 -6.19
N LEU A 429 17.55 8.59 -5.00
CA LEU A 429 18.83 9.03 -4.42
C LEU A 429 20.05 8.44 -5.15
N TYR A 430 19.96 7.20 -5.63
CA TYR A 430 20.97 6.55 -6.44
C TYR A 430 21.16 7.29 -7.77
N ASP A 431 20.06 7.59 -8.46
CA ASP A 431 20.07 8.39 -9.69
C ASP A 431 20.57 9.83 -9.45
N ALA A 432 20.46 10.33 -8.21
CA ALA A 432 21.01 11.61 -7.77
C ALA A 432 22.50 11.55 -7.38
N GLY A 433 23.10 10.36 -7.40
CA GLY A 433 24.49 10.14 -7.00
C GLY A 433 24.73 10.30 -5.50
N VAL A 434 23.68 10.22 -4.68
CA VAL A 434 23.74 10.39 -3.22
C VAL A 434 24.12 9.09 -2.51
N VAL A 435 23.65 7.96 -3.03
CA VAL A 435 23.99 6.60 -2.55
C VAL A 435 24.67 5.82 -3.68
N SER A 436 25.50 4.85 -3.33
CA SER A 436 26.33 4.10 -4.29
C SER A 436 25.71 2.79 -4.76
N THR A 437 24.63 2.33 -4.11
CA THR A 437 23.94 1.08 -4.42
C THR A 437 22.54 1.31 -5.01
N PRO A 438 22.05 0.44 -5.90
CA PRO A 438 20.73 0.60 -6.53
C PRO A 438 19.56 0.07 -5.67
N GLU A 439 19.85 -0.67 -4.59
CA GLU A 439 18.87 -1.24 -3.67
C GLU A 439 19.33 -1.11 -2.20
N PRO A 440 18.41 -0.81 -1.26
CA PRO A 440 18.78 -0.55 0.14
C PRO A 440 18.98 -1.81 0.99
N PHE A 441 18.29 -2.91 0.68
CA PHE A 441 18.24 -4.10 1.55
C PHE A 441 18.52 -5.39 0.76
N THR A 442 19.70 -5.97 0.91
CA THR A 442 20.14 -7.15 0.17
C THR A 442 19.30 -8.38 0.51
N LYS A 443 19.16 -8.68 1.80
CA LYS A 443 18.35 -9.80 2.30
C LYS A 443 17.20 -9.31 3.15
N LEU A 444 16.04 -9.97 3.01
CA LEU A 444 14.85 -9.71 3.80
C LEU A 444 14.38 -10.99 4.49
N VAL A 445 14.08 -10.90 5.79
CA VAL A 445 13.41 -11.97 6.54
C VAL A 445 12.17 -11.39 7.21
N HIS A 446 11.03 -12.03 6.98
CA HIS A 446 9.79 -11.69 7.68
C HIS A 446 9.68 -12.51 8.96
N GLN A 447 9.67 -11.87 10.12
CA GLN A 447 9.32 -12.55 11.36
C GLN A 447 7.82 -12.89 11.38
N GLY A 448 7.50 -14.08 11.89
CA GLY A 448 6.12 -14.44 12.17
C GLY A 448 5.57 -13.64 13.35
N MET A 449 4.28 -13.30 13.31
CA MET A 449 3.64 -12.58 14.40
C MET A 449 3.59 -13.44 15.68
N ILE A 450 3.95 -12.84 16.82
CA ILE A 450 3.65 -13.41 18.14
C ILE A 450 2.23 -12.97 18.51
N LEU A 451 1.33 -13.93 18.67
CA LEU A 451 -0.05 -13.72 19.09
C LEU A 451 -0.15 -13.70 20.62
N GLY A 452 -1.27 -13.21 21.14
CA GLY A 452 -1.61 -13.31 22.56
C GLY A 452 -1.71 -14.77 23.04
N GLU A 453 -1.98 -14.94 24.33
CA GLU A 453 -2.27 -16.26 24.90
C GLU A 453 -3.50 -16.89 24.23
N LEU A 454 -3.56 -18.23 24.23
CA LEU A 454 -4.70 -18.96 23.70
C LEU A 454 -5.96 -18.60 24.49
N GLU A 455 -6.99 -18.17 23.78
CA GLU A 455 -8.32 -17.99 24.32
C GLU A 455 -9.16 -19.22 24.03
N PHE A 456 -9.86 -19.71 25.05
CA PHE A 456 -10.75 -20.87 24.96
C PHE A 456 -12.19 -20.40 24.99
N THR A 457 -13.01 -20.83 24.04
CA THR A 457 -14.42 -20.44 23.95
C THR A 457 -15.35 -21.63 23.69
N VAL A 458 -16.57 -21.53 24.20
CA VAL A 458 -17.69 -22.44 23.88
C VAL A 458 -18.88 -21.57 23.49
N ASN A 459 -19.41 -21.77 22.28
CA ASN A 459 -20.53 -20.96 21.75
C ASN A 459 -20.30 -19.43 21.81
N GLY A 460 -19.04 -18.99 21.64
CA GLY A 460 -18.65 -17.58 21.71
C GLY A 460 -18.39 -17.04 23.12
N GLU A 461 -18.62 -17.81 24.17
CA GLU A 461 -18.31 -17.41 25.56
C GLU A 461 -16.95 -17.94 26.00
N ARG A 462 -16.16 -17.10 26.66
CA ARG A 462 -14.82 -17.46 27.15
C ARG A 462 -14.90 -18.43 28.32
N VAL A 463 -14.11 -19.50 28.26
CA VAL A 463 -13.95 -20.47 29.35
C VAL A 463 -12.54 -20.41 29.91
N ALA A 464 -12.43 -20.65 31.22
CA ALA A 464 -11.13 -20.67 31.91
C ALA A 464 -10.30 -21.88 31.48
N GLU A 465 -8.99 -21.70 31.26
CA GLU A 465 -8.09 -22.76 30.77
C GLU A 465 -8.12 -24.00 31.67
N GLU A 466 -8.30 -23.83 32.99
CA GLU A 466 -8.35 -24.94 33.95
C GLU A 466 -9.50 -25.90 33.69
N ARG A 467 -10.59 -25.42 33.06
CA ARG A 467 -11.75 -26.23 32.68
C ARG A 467 -11.57 -26.96 31.35
N VAL A 468 -10.46 -26.72 30.66
CA VAL A 468 -10.20 -27.26 29.33
C VAL A 468 -9.21 -28.43 29.42
N GLU A 469 -9.47 -29.46 28.62
CA GLU A 469 -8.56 -30.59 28.41
C GLU A 469 -8.34 -30.80 26.91
N LYS A 470 -7.11 -31.13 26.52
CA LYS A 470 -6.79 -31.51 25.15
C LYS A 470 -7.00 -33.01 24.96
N GLN A 471 -7.89 -33.40 24.04
CA GLN A 471 -8.13 -34.79 23.65
C GLN A 471 -7.83 -34.97 22.15
N GLY A 472 -6.70 -35.61 21.85
CA GLY A 472 -6.18 -35.72 20.49
C GLY A 472 -5.87 -34.34 19.89
N GLU A 473 -6.54 -34.00 18.79
CA GLU A 473 -6.40 -32.69 18.11
C GLU A 473 -7.39 -31.62 18.59
N ARG A 474 -8.33 -31.96 19.48
CA ARG A 474 -9.40 -31.05 19.92
C ARG A 474 -9.23 -30.68 21.39
N PHE A 475 -9.79 -29.52 21.76
CA PHE A 475 -9.98 -29.13 23.15
C PHE A 475 -11.42 -29.41 23.55
N VAL A 476 -11.65 -29.90 24.77
CA VAL A 476 -12.96 -30.22 25.32
C VAL A 476 -13.08 -29.70 26.76
N LEU A 477 -14.30 -29.59 27.29
CA LEU A 477 -14.51 -29.29 28.70
C LEU A 477 -14.20 -30.52 29.56
N ARG A 478 -13.44 -30.35 30.64
CA ARG A 478 -13.12 -31.42 31.60
C ARG A 478 -14.37 -32.05 32.21
N ASP A 479 -15.37 -31.23 32.51
CA ASP A 479 -16.65 -31.67 33.09
C ASP A 479 -17.62 -32.24 32.05
N LYS A 480 -17.40 -31.95 30.75
CA LYS A 480 -18.25 -32.38 29.63
C LYS A 480 -17.40 -32.66 28.37
N PRO A 481 -16.77 -33.84 28.28
CA PRO A 481 -15.86 -34.18 27.18
C PRO A 481 -16.51 -34.20 25.78
N ASP A 482 -17.84 -34.25 25.71
CA ASP A 482 -18.64 -34.14 24.49
C ASP A 482 -18.73 -32.69 23.95
N VAL A 483 -18.45 -31.68 24.78
CA VAL A 483 -18.45 -30.27 24.39
C VAL A 483 -17.08 -29.86 23.88
N THR A 484 -17.01 -29.55 22.59
CA THR A 484 -15.79 -29.03 21.96
C THR A 484 -15.56 -27.56 22.34
N VAL A 485 -14.31 -27.25 22.65
CA VAL A 485 -13.81 -25.90 22.98
C VAL A 485 -13.00 -25.40 21.78
N GLU A 486 -13.34 -24.21 21.30
CA GLU A 486 -12.51 -23.51 20.32
C GLU A 486 -11.31 -22.89 21.05
N ALA A 487 -10.09 -23.14 20.57
CA ALA A 487 -8.87 -22.59 21.11
C ALA A 487 -8.19 -21.72 20.05
N ARG A 488 -8.15 -20.41 20.27
CA ARG A 488 -7.64 -19.47 19.29
C ARG A 488 -6.82 -18.36 19.95
N ALA A 489 -5.66 -18.07 19.37
CA ALA A 489 -4.87 -16.90 19.72
C ALA A 489 -5.13 -15.79 18.70
N TYR A 490 -5.06 -14.54 19.17
CA TYR A 490 -5.31 -13.35 18.36
C TYR A 490 -4.09 -12.43 18.41
N LYS A 491 -3.92 -11.59 17.38
CA LYS A 491 -2.88 -10.55 17.38
C LYS A 491 -2.98 -9.73 18.67
N MET A 492 -1.84 -9.47 19.30
CA MET A 492 -1.80 -8.60 20.49
C MET A 492 -2.23 -7.18 20.10
N SER A 493 -3.20 -6.61 20.80
CA SER A 493 -3.63 -5.22 20.61
C SER A 493 -4.13 -4.60 21.91
N LYS A 494 -3.93 -3.28 22.05
CA LYS A 494 -4.47 -2.52 23.20
C LYS A 494 -6.00 -2.62 23.27
N SER A 495 -6.68 -2.58 22.12
CA SER A 495 -8.14 -2.68 22.04
C SER A 495 -8.70 -4.01 22.54
N ARG A 496 -7.93 -5.11 22.42
CA ARG A 496 -8.30 -6.43 22.92
C ARG A 496 -7.84 -6.68 24.35
N GLY A 497 -6.92 -5.86 24.87
CA GLY A 497 -6.37 -6.02 26.22
C GLY A 497 -5.54 -7.29 26.40
N ASN A 498 -5.04 -7.89 25.31
CA ASN A 498 -4.28 -9.14 25.31
C ASN A 498 -2.77 -8.92 25.09
N VAL A 499 -2.28 -7.69 25.32
CA VAL A 499 -0.86 -7.35 25.20
C VAL A 499 -0.10 -7.91 26.39
N VAL A 500 0.97 -8.66 26.11
CA VAL A 500 1.94 -9.06 27.13
C VAL A 500 3.03 -8.01 27.17
N ASN A 501 3.21 -7.36 28.32
CA ASN A 501 4.23 -6.33 28.49
C ASN A 501 5.61 -6.99 28.74
N PRO A 502 6.61 -6.78 27.84
CA PRO A 502 7.95 -7.34 28.02
C PRO A 502 8.59 -6.92 29.36
N ASP A 503 8.37 -5.70 29.82
CA ASP A 503 8.99 -5.19 31.05
C ASP A 503 8.57 -6.00 32.29
N GLU A 504 7.31 -6.43 32.34
CA GLU A 504 6.81 -7.27 33.42
C GLU A 504 7.43 -8.67 33.39
N ILE A 505 7.64 -9.23 32.20
CA ILE A 505 8.28 -10.54 32.02
C ILE A 505 9.76 -10.46 32.40
N ILE A 506 10.45 -9.41 31.94
CA ILE A 506 11.87 -9.16 32.23
C ILE A 506 12.08 -8.95 33.73
N ALA A 507 11.23 -8.16 34.40
CA ALA A 507 11.33 -7.92 35.85
C ALA A 507 11.17 -9.22 36.65
N ARG A 508 10.36 -10.18 36.18
CA ARG A 508 10.12 -11.46 36.88
C ARG A 508 11.14 -12.53 36.56
N HIS A 509 11.60 -12.63 35.32
CA HIS A 509 12.37 -13.78 34.83
C HIS A 509 13.75 -13.43 34.26
N GLY A 510 14.06 -12.14 34.09
CA GLY A 510 15.28 -11.64 33.48
C GLY A 510 15.22 -11.56 31.95
N ALA A 511 16.02 -10.65 31.38
CA ALA A 511 16.05 -10.41 29.93
C ALA A 511 16.50 -11.64 29.12
N ASP A 512 17.44 -12.44 29.65
CA ASP A 512 17.92 -13.64 28.95
C ASP A 512 16.86 -14.74 28.85
N ALA A 513 16.05 -14.93 29.89
CA ALA A 513 14.94 -15.88 29.84
C ALA A 513 13.91 -15.44 28.80
N PHE A 514 13.57 -14.14 28.78
CA PHE A 514 12.66 -13.57 27.78
C PHE A 514 13.19 -13.77 26.34
N ARG A 515 14.43 -13.37 26.05
CA ARG A 515 15.05 -13.52 24.73
C ARG A 515 15.15 -14.98 24.30
N LEU A 516 15.61 -15.84 25.20
CA LEU A 516 15.75 -17.27 24.91
C LEU A 516 14.39 -17.90 24.63
N TYR A 517 13.35 -17.51 25.36
CA TYR A 517 12.00 -17.98 25.12
C TYR A 517 11.50 -17.60 23.73
N GLU A 518 11.65 -16.33 23.31
CA GLU A 518 11.25 -15.91 21.96
C GLU A 518 11.93 -16.74 20.86
N MET A 519 13.22 -17.07 21.04
CA MET A 519 13.97 -17.91 20.10
C MET A 519 13.59 -19.39 20.18
N PHE A 520 13.09 -19.87 21.32
CA PHE A 520 12.65 -21.26 21.53
C PHE A 520 11.22 -21.52 21.05
N LEU A 521 10.44 -20.48 20.74
CA LEU A 521 9.08 -20.63 20.21
C LEU A 521 9.02 -21.34 18.84
N GLY A 522 10.16 -21.48 18.16
CA GLY A 522 10.27 -22.15 16.86
C GLY A 522 10.85 -21.24 15.77
N PRO A 523 10.81 -21.66 14.49
CA PRO A 523 11.42 -20.94 13.37
C PRO A 523 10.95 -19.48 13.27
N LEU A 524 11.85 -18.53 13.01
CA LEU A 524 11.58 -17.09 13.08
C LEU A 524 10.36 -16.66 12.23
N GLU A 525 10.14 -17.27 11.07
CA GLU A 525 9.07 -16.86 10.14
C GLU A 525 7.67 -17.34 10.56
N GLN A 526 7.55 -18.25 11.52
CA GLN A 526 6.26 -18.83 11.91
C GLN A 526 5.50 -17.98 12.91
N VAL A 527 4.19 -17.85 12.70
CA VAL A 527 3.26 -17.26 13.67
C VAL A 527 3.14 -18.18 14.89
N LYS A 528 3.28 -17.64 16.10
CA LYS A 528 3.25 -18.41 17.35
C LYS A 528 2.35 -17.77 18.40
N PRO A 529 1.56 -18.54 19.15
CA PRO A 529 0.89 -18.03 20.34
C PRO A 529 1.88 -17.79 21.48
N TRP A 530 1.68 -16.73 22.25
CA TRP A 530 2.42 -16.51 23.50
C TRP A 530 1.99 -17.52 24.58
N ASN A 531 2.93 -17.89 25.45
CA ASN A 531 2.67 -18.74 26.61
C ASN A 531 3.65 -18.39 27.75
N THR A 532 3.15 -17.72 28.78
CA THR A 532 3.98 -17.27 29.90
C THR A 532 4.67 -18.42 30.65
N ARG A 533 4.05 -19.62 30.73
CA ARG A 533 4.66 -20.79 31.37
C ARG A 533 5.92 -21.26 30.64
N GLY A 534 6.03 -20.98 29.34
CA GLY A 534 7.22 -21.30 28.55
C GLY A 534 8.46 -20.50 29.00
N VAL A 535 8.27 -19.25 29.43
CA VAL A 535 9.36 -18.39 29.95
C VAL A 535 9.96 -19.00 31.22
N GLU A 536 9.14 -19.51 32.14
CA GLU A 536 9.62 -20.21 33.35
C GLU A 536 10.51 -21.42 33.02
N GLY A 537 10.19 -22.13 31.93
CA GLY A 537 11.01 -23.22 31.40
C GLY A 537 12.42 -22.75 31.03
N THR A 538 12.51 -21.65 30.28
CA THR A 538 13.80 -21.05 29.87
C THR A 538 14.57 -20.48 31.06
N HIS A 539 13.90 -19.82 32.00
CA HIS A 539 14.53 -19.33 33.24
C HIS A 539 15.14 -20.48 34.06
N ARG A 540 14.41 -21.59 34.23
CA ARG A 540 14.95 -22.80 34.89
C ARG A 540 16.11 -23.41 34.13
N PHE A 541 16.07 -23.42 32.79
CA PHE A 541 17.18 -23.89 31.97
C PHE A 541 18.44 -23.05 32.19
N LEU A 542 18.34 -21.72 32.15
CA LEU A 542 19.45 -20.81 32.41
C LEU A 542 20.02 -21.00 33.83
N ASN A 543 19.17 -21.17 34.84
CA ASN A 543 19.62 -21.47 36.20
C ASN A 543 20.37 -22.80 36.31
N ARG A 544 20.00 -23.83 35.53
CA ARG A 544 20.76 -25.09 35.49
C ARG A 544 22.13 -24.91 34.85
N VAL A 545 22.21 -24.15 33.74
CA VAL A 545 23.48 -23.83 33.08
C VAL A 545 24.38 -23.07 34.06
N TRP A 546 23.85 -22.08 34.76
CA TRP A 546 24.62 -21.33 35.76
C TRP A 546 25.12 -22.22 36.89
N ARG A 547 24.28 -23.10 37.46
CA ARG A 547 24.70 -24.04 38.52
C ARG A 547 25.83 -24.97 38.06
N LEU A 548 25.76 -25.45 36.82
CA LEU A 548 26.78 -26.32 36.23
C LEU A 548 28.12 -25.60 36.10
N VAL A 549 28.11 -24.34 35.64
CA VAL A 549 29.33 -23.55 35.43
C VAL A 549 29.91 -23.03 36.76
N ALA A 550 29.05 -22.63 37.68
CA ALA A 550 29.45 -22.01 38.94
C ALA A 550 29.86 -23.02 40.04
N GLY A 551 29.90 -24.32 39.72
CA GLY A 551 30.44 -25.35 40.61
C GLY A 551 29.62 -25.62 41.86
N ALA A 552 28.29 -25.54 41.78
CA ALA A 552 27.44 -25.98 42.88
C ALA A 552 27.60 -27.51 43.06
N GLU A 553 28.03 -27.95 44.25
CA GLU A 553 28.21 -29.38 44.55
C GLU A 553 26.90 -30.14 44.32
N ALA A 554 26.99 -31.28 43.62
CA ALA A 554 25.85 -32.13 43.34
C ALA A 554 25.35 -32.79 44.63
N GLY A 555 24.40 -32.16 45.34
CA GLY A 555 23.83 -32.77 46.54
C GLY A 555 22.72 -32.04 47.30
N ASP A 556 22.61 -30.71 47.30
CA ASP A 556 21.74 -30.01 48.28
C ASP A 556 20.51 -29.29 47.70
N GLY A 557 20.29 -29.28 46.39
CA GLY A 557 19.20 -28.50 45.79
C GLY A 557 19.37 -26.98 45.92
N GLY A 558 20.55 -26.52 46.32
CA GLY A 558 20.91 -25.17 46.65
C GLY A 558 20.88 -24.23 45.45
N ASN A 559 20.59 -22.97 45.75
CA ASN A 559 20.58 -21.91 44.77
C ASN A 559 21.97 -21.77 44.12
N ALA A 560 21.94 -21.40 42.84
CA ALA A 560 23.04 -20.76 42.17
C ALA A 560 23.81 -19.80 43.12
N PRO A 561 25.16 -19.79 43.14
CA PRO A 561 25.86 -18.74 43.87
C PRO A 561 25.39 -17.39 43.34
N ALA A 562 25.00 -16.51 44.26
CA ALA A 562 24.53 -15.18 43.92
C ALA A 562 25.64 -14.40 43.21
N LEU A 563 25.28 -13.63 42.18
CA LEU A 563 26.18 -12.63 41.63
C LEU A 563 26.54 -11.66 42.74
N ALA A 564 27.83 -11.52 43.01
CA ALA A 564 28.36 -10.54 43.96
C ALA A 564 29.12 -9.48 43.17
N GLU A 565 28.95 -8.20 43.51
CA GLU A 565 29.77 -7.10 43.00
C GLU A 565 31.20 -7.08 43.58
N ALA A 566 31.67 -8.22 44.11
CA ALA A 566 33.01 -8.35 44.64
C ALA A 566 34.03 -8.29 43.49
N ALA A 567 35.15 -7.61 43.72
CA ALA A 567 36.27 -7.63 42.78
C ALA A 567 36.73 -9.08 42.56
N PRO A 568 36.93 -9.53 41.30
CA PRO A 568 37.32 -10.90 41.03
C PRO A 568 38.67 -11.19 41.67
N THR A 569 38.81 -12.39 42.23
CA THR A 569 40.08 -12.82 42.82
C THR A 569 41.16 -12.94 41.74
N ARG A 570 42.43 -12.92 42.17
CA ARG A 570 43.57 -13.08 41.25
C ARG A 570 43.56 -14.43 40.50
N GLU A 571 42.92 -15.46 41.05
CA GLU A 571 42.69 -16.75 40.37
C GLU A 571 41.56 -16.65 39.34
N GLN A 572 40.45 -16.00 39.67
CA GLN A 572 39.34 -15.79 38.74
C GLN A 572 39.76 -14.92 37.53
N GLN A 573 40.60 -13.91 37.76
CA GLN A 573 41.19 -13.10 36.68
C GLN A 573 42.14 -13.87 35.76
N ARG A 574 42.65 -15.03 36.18
CA ARG A 574 43.53 -15.89 35.36
C ARG A 574 42.76 -16.92 34.52
N ALA A 575 41.48 -17.13 34.81
CA ALA A 575 40.63 -18.11 34.14
C ALA A 575 39.84 -17.52 32.94
N VAL A 576 39.87 -16.20 32.78
CA VAL A 576 39.39 -15.44 31.61
C VAL A 576 40.60 -15.12 30.75
#